data_AF-A0A645GAT0-F1
#
_entry.id   AF-A0A645GAT0-F1
#
_cell.length_a   1.000
_cell.length_b   1.000
_cell.length_c   1.000
_cell.angle_alpha   90.00
_cell.angle_beta   90.00
_cell.angle_gamma   90.00
#
_symmetry.space_group_name_H-M   'P 1'
#
loop_
_entity.id
_entity.type
_entity.pdbx_description
1 polymer ?
#
loop_
_entity_poly.entity_id
_entity_poly.type
_entity_poly.pdbx_seq_one_letter_code
_entity_poly.pdbx_strand_id
1 'polypeptide(L)'
;MYVDNAAMQLIKDPRQFDVMVSSNIFGDILSDEASMITGSIGLLPSASLGEGSFGMYEPIHGSAPDIAGQNTANPIAAILSSAMMLRHSFGLIEEARCIENAVTKVLESGYRTYDIKDSYKIIKTEEGRESVTSMIMGCKEMGSLITNMIQAENKVFANNTSF
;
A
#
# COMPACT_ATOMS: atom_id res chain seq x y z
N MET A 1 -8.38 -21.32 15.24
CA MET A 1 -9.62 -20.51 15.26
C MET A 1 -10.50 -21.00 14.12
N TYR A 2 -11.81 -21.12 14.30
CA TYR A 2 -12.72 -21.44 13.18
C TYR A 2 -12.95 -20.20 12.31
N VAL A 3 -13.25 -20.39 11.03
CA VAL A 3 -13.30 -19.30 10.03
C VAL A 3 -14.38 -18.26 10.35
N ASP A 4 -15.52 -18.69 10.87
CA ASP A 4 -16.61 -17.83 11.32
C ASP A 4 -16.18 -16.90 12.47
N ASN A 5 -15.50 -17.45 13.48
CA ASN A 5 -14.96 -16.66 14.58
C ASN A 5 -13.79 -15.78 14.10
N ALA A 6 -12.97 -16.24 13.15
CA ALA A 6 -11.91 -15.42 12.57
C ALA A 6 -12.45 -14.17 11.89
N ALA A 7 -13.53 -14.30 11.11
CA ALA A 7 -14.23 -13.15 10.51
C ALA A 7 -14.74 -12.18 11.60
N MET A 8 -15.41 -12.70 12.64
CA MET A 8 -15.86 -11.87 13.77
C MET A 8 -14.70 -11.15 14.47
N GLN A 9 -13.56 -11.80 14.66
CA GLN A 9 -12.39 -11.22 15.30
C GLN A 9 -11.70 -10.15 14.43
N LEU A 10 -11.68 -10.33 13.10
CA LEU A 10 -11.16 -9.31 12.16
C LEU A 10 -11.91 -8.00 12.32
N ILE A 11 -13.24 -8.06 12.45
CA ILE A 11 -14.05 -6.86 12.68
C ILE A 11 -13.89 -6.32 14.11
N LYS A 12 -13.86 -7.20 15.12
CA LYS A 12 -13.88 -6.80 16.53
C LYS A 12 -12.57 -6.20 17.02
N ASP A 13 -11.45 -6.87 16.76
CA ASP A 13 -10.11 -6.42 17.16
C ASP A 13 -9.05 -7.01 16.20
N PRO A 14 -8.88 -6.43 15.00
CA PRO A 14 -7.98 -6.97 13.98
C PRO A 14 -6.51 -6.98 14.42
N ARG A 15 -6.14 -6.10 15.37
CA ARG A 15 -4.76 -5.96 15.88
C ARG A 15 -4.27 -7.16 16.68
N GLN A 16 -5.15 -8.09 17.01
CA GLN A 16 -4.76 -9.34 17.69
C GLN A 16 -4.03 -10.33 16.75
N PHE A 17 -4.14 -10.14 15.44
CA PHE A 17 -3.54 -11.01 14.44
C PHE A 17 -2.16 -10.48 14.01
N ASP A 18 -1.19 -11.39 13.97
CA ASP A 18 0.12 -11.14 13.36
C ASP A 18 0.19 -11.84 11.99
N VAL A 19 0.11 -13.18 11.98
CA VAL A 19 0.05 -14.00 10.77
C VAL A 19 -1.16 -14.94 10.82
N MET A 20 -1.93 -14.97 9.74
CA MET A 20 -3.06 -15.90 9.55
C MET A 20 -2.71 -16.89 8.43
N VAL A 21 -2.98 -18.18 8.69
CA VAL A 21 -2.82 -19.24 7.69
C VAL A 21 -4.16 -19.95 7.53
N SER A 22 -4.60 -20.11 6.29
CA SER A 22 -5.91 -20.69 5.96
C SER A 22 -5.86 -21.48 4.64
N SER A 23 -6.92 -22.23 4.35
CA SER A 23 -7.12 -22.84 3.03
C SER A 23 -7.48 -21.78 1.99
N ASN A 24 -7.39 -22.10 0.70
CA ASN A 24 -7.61 -21.13 -0.38
C ASN A 24 -8.93 -20.33 -0.24
N ILE A 25 -10.07 -21.03 -0.15
CA ILE A 25 -11.41 -20.38 -0.08
C ILE A 25 -11.55 -19.50 1.16
N PHE A 26 -11.07 -19.95 2.31
CA PHE A 26 -11.19 -19.17 3.54
C PHE A 26 -10.16 -18.05 3.62
N GLY A 27 -8.98 -18.25 3.05
CA GLY A 27 -7.94 -17.23 2.91
C GLY A 27 -8.45 -16.06 2.08
N ASP A 28 -9.01 -16.35 0.91
CA ASP A 28 -9.61 -15.37 -0.02
C ASP A 28 -10.67 -14.51 0.67
N ILE A 29 -11.65 -15.15 1.33
CA ILE A 29 -12.71 -14.44 2.06
C ILE A 29 -12.15 -13.56 3.18
N LEU A 30 -11.24 -14.09 4.00
CA LEU A 30 -10.69 -13.35 5.14
C LEU A 30 -9.73 -12.24 4.69
N SER A 31 -9.00 -12.43 3.59
CA SER A 31 -8.11 -11.39 3.05
C SER A 31 -8.90 -10.23 2.47
N ASP A 32 -10.02 -10.47 1.81
CA ASP A 32 -10.90 -9.40 1.32
C ASP A 32 -11.57 -8.65 2.47
N GLU A 33 -12.00 -9.36 3.51
CA GLU A 33 -12.53 -8.75 4.73
C GLU A 33 -11.48 -7.85 5.41
N ALA A 34 -10.26 -8.38 5.61
CA ALA A 34 -9.13 -7.62 6.15
C ALA A 34 -8.81 -6.40 5.30
N SER A 35 -8.85 -6.54 3.97
CA SER A 35 -8.55 -5.46 3.02
C SER A 35 -9.53 -4.30 3.17
N MET A 36 -10.82 -4.59 3.30
CA MET A 36 -11.84 -3.55 3.48
C MET A 36 -11.70 -2.81 4.82
N ILE A 37 -11.28 -3.50 5.89
CA ILE A 37 -11.04 -2.89 7.20
C ILE A 37 -9.95 -1.80 7.13
N THR A 38 -8.93 -1.97 6.27
CA THR A 38 -7.84 -0.98 6.11
C THR A 38 -8.26 0.30 5.37
N GLY A 39 -9.43 0.30 4.72
CA GLY A 39 -10.04 1.48 4.11
C GLY A 39 -9.71 1.71 2.63
N SER A 40 -8.65 1.09 2.07
CA SER A 40 -8.48 1.06 0.61
C SER A 40 -7.72 -0.18 0.12
N ILE A 41 -8.37 -0.90 -0.79
CA ILE A 41 -7.78 -2.01 -1.57
C ILE A 41 -6.64 -1.52 -2.47
N GLY A 42 -6.65 -0.23 -2.87
CA GLY A 42 -5.62 0.40 -3.70
C GLY A 42 -4.23 0.50 -3.04
N LEU A 43 -4.14 0.20 -1.74
CA LEU A 43 -2.89 0.22 -0.98
C LEU A 43 -2.26 -1.17 -0.78
N LEU A 44 -2.95 -2.24 -1.13
CA LEU A 44 -2.63 -3.57 -0.65
C LEU A 44 -1.88 -4.41 -1.71
N PRO A 45 -0.57 -4.67 -1.50
CA PRO A 45 0.19 -5.55 -2.37
C PRO A 45 -0.07 -7.03 -2.05
N SER A 46 0.32 -7.92 -2.94
CA SER A 46 0.29 -9.37 -2.71
C SER A 46 1.46 -10.09 -3.40
N ALA A 47 1.72 -11.31 -2.92
CA ALA A 47 2.70 -12.22 -3.49
C ALA A 47 2.19 -13.67 -3.44
N SER A 48 2.27 -14.35 -4.59
CA SER A 48 2.12 -15.80 -4.72
C SER A 48 3.50 -16.42 -4.90
N LEU A 49 4.00 -17.09 -3.86
CA LEU A 49 5.37 -17.62 -3.81
C LEU A 49 5.39 -19.12 -4.14
N GLY A 50 6.32 -19.53 -5.00
CA GLY A 50 6.65 -20.91 -5.29
C GLY A 50 7.92 -21.37 -4.58
N GLU A 51 8.48 -22.52 -4.99
CA GLU A 51 9.77 -22.98 -4.46
C GLU A 51 10.93 -22.06 -4.89
N GLY A 52 11.87 -21.82 -3.98
CA GLY A 52 13.03 -20.98 -4.24
C GLY A 52 12.68 -19.50 -4.35
N SER A 53 13.10 -18.86 -5.45
CA SER A 53 12.88 -17.43 -5.73
C SER A 53 11.76 -17.17 -6.73
N PHE A 54 11.06 -18.21 -7.20
CA PHE A 54 9.96 -18.03 -8.14
C PHE A 54 8.72 -17.47 -7.42
N GLY A 55 8.17 -16.37 -7.94
CA GLY A 55 6.98 -15.76 -7.38
C GLY A 55 6.26 -14.85 -8.38
N MET A 56 4.97 -14.66 -8.15
CA MET A 56 4.12 -13.71 -8.87
C MET A 56 3.68 -12.62 -7.88
N TYR A 57 3.81 -11.37 -8.29
CA TYR A 57 3.57 -10.20 -7.43
C TYR A 57 2.59 -9.28 -8.13
N GLU A 58 1.47 -9.01 -7.49
CA GLU A 58 0.38 -8.24 -8.08
C GLU A 58 -0.38 -7.46 -7.00
N PRO A 59 -1.03 -6.33 -7.33
CA PRO A 59 -1.96 -5.71 -6.41
C PRO A 59 -3.19 -6.61 -6.24
N ILE A 60 -3.83 -6.58 -5.07
CA ILE A 60 -5.07 -7.37 -4.88
C ILE A 60 -6.28 -6.77 -5.59
N HIS A 61 -6.23 -5.48 -5.95
CA HIS A 61 -7.34 -4.83 -6.63
C HIS A 61 -7.49 -5.36 -8.06
N GLY A 62 -8.73 -5.39 -8.56
CA GLY A 62 -9.01 -5.79 -9.93
C GLY A 62 -8.62 -4.75 -10.99
N SER A 63 -9.09 -4.96 -12.22
CA SER A 63 -8.78 -4.12 -13.38
C SER A 63 -9.48 -2.76 -13.41
N ALA A 64 -10.52 -2.56 -12.59
CA ALA A 64 -11.30 -1.32 -12.47
C ALA A 64 -11.63 -0.68 -13.84
N PRO A 65 -12.40 -1.39 -14.71
CA PRO A 65 -12.61 -1.00 -16.11
C PRO A 65 -13.38 0.32 -16.25
N ASP A 66 -14.17 0.69 -15.25
CA ASP A 66 -14.93 1.93 -15.15
C ASP A 66 -14.06 3.18 -15.03
N ILE A 67 -12.83 3.05 -14.54
CA ILE A 67 -11.85 4.16 -14.39
C ILE A 67 -10.64 4.03 -15.32
N ALA A 68 -10.61 3.00 -16.16
CA ALA A 68 -9.52 2.78 -17.11
C ALA A 68 -9.35 4.00 -18.04
N GLY A 69 -8.11 4.48 -18.19
CA GLY A 69 -7.79 5.65 -19.02
C GLY A 69 -8.10 7.01 -18.39
N GLN A 70 -8.67 7.07 -17.18
CA GLN A 70 -9.08 8.34 -16.54
C GLN A 70 -8.00 8.95 -15.63
N ASN A 71 -6.84 8.30 -15.49
CA ASN A 71 -5.76 8.73 -14.59
C ASN A 71 -6.17 8.81 -13.11
N THR A 72 -7.18 8.06 -12.67
CA THR A 72 -7.71 8.09 -11.29
C THR A 72 -7.32 6.88 -10.44
N ALA A 73 -6.78 5.83 -11.06
CA ALA A 73 -6.35 4.60 -10.36
C ALA A 73 -5.25 4.88 -9.32
N ASN A 74 -5.23 4.10 -8.26
CA ASN A 74 -4.17 4.12 -7.25
C ASN A 74 -3.01 3.21 -7.67
N PRO A 75 -1.80 3.74 -7.94
CA PRO A 75 -0.67 2.90 -8.34
C PRO A 75 0.05 2.24 -7.16
N ILE A 76 -0.28 2.59 -5.90
CA ILE A 76 0.52 2.25 -4.72
C ILE A 76 0.62 0.74 -4.52
N ALA A 77 -0.50 0.00 -4.58
CA ALA A 77 -0.49 -1.46 -4.42
C ALA A 77 0.48 -2.13 -5.42
N ALA A 78 0.44 -1.76 -6.69
CA ALA A 78 1.33 -2.33 -7.72
C ALA A 78 2.81 -1.98 -7.47
N ILE A 79 3.09 -0.76 -7.01
CA ILE A 79 4.44 -0.33 -6.63
C ILE A 79 4.94 -1.15 -5.43
N LEU A 80 4.11 -1.34 -4.40
CA LEU A 80 4.46 -2.13 -3.23
C LEU A 80 4.60 -3.62 -3.55
N SER A 81 3.84 -4.16 -4.51
CA SER A 81 4.06 -5.53 -5.02
C SER A 81 5.44 -5.67 -5.67
N SER A 82 5.94 -4.62 -6.31
CA SER A 82 7.32 -4.59 -6.80
C SER A 82 8.35 -4.58 -5.66
N ALA A 83 8.07 -3.91 -4.54
CA ALA A 83 8.92 -3.99 -3.34
C ALA A 83 8.93 -5.42 -2.75
N MET A 84 7.78 -6.10 -2.70
CA MET A 84 7.71 -7.52 -2.32
C MET A 84 8.56 -8.39 -3.25
N MET A 85 8.52 -8.14 -4.57
CA MET A 85 9.36 -8.86 -5.54
C MET A 85 10.85 -8.70 -5.27
N LEU A 86 11.31 -7.45 -5.07
CA LEU A 86 12.71 -7.17 -4.73
C LEU A 86 13.14 -7.93 -3.48
N ARG A 87 12.28 -7.92 -2.45
CA ARG A 87 12.52 -8.58 -1.16
C ARG A 87 12.58 -10.10 -1.27
N HIS A 88 11.56 -10.72 -1.85
CA HIS A 88 11.35 -12.17 -1.78
C HIS A 88 12.05 -12.93 -2.91
N SER A 89 12.06 -12.41 -4.14
CA SER A 89 12.68 -13.09 -5.28
C SER A 89 14.14 -12.71 -5.50
N PHE A 90 14.54 -11.47 -5.19
CA PHE A 90 15.89 -10.98 -5.49
C PHE A 90 16.78 -10.77 -4.26
N GLY A 91 16.23 -10.84 -3.04
CA GLY A 91 17.00 -10.59 -1.81
C GLY A 91 17.47 -9.14 -1.67
N LEU A 92 16.88 -8.22 -2.42
CA LEU A 92 17.20 -6.79 -2.46
C LEU A 92 16.39 -6.06 -1.37
N ILE A 93 16.77 -6.32 -0.12
CA ILE A 93 16.05 -5.88 1.09
C ILE A 93 16.06 -4.36 1.25
N GLU A 94 17.18 -3.71 0.93
CA GLU A 94 17.34 -2.26 1.10
C GLU A 94 16.58 -1.49 0.01
N GLU A 95 16.58 -2.00 -1.22
CA GLU A 95 15.84 -1.44 -2.34
C GLU A 95 14.33 -1.57 -2.13
N ALA A 96 13.86 -2.72 -1.61
CA ALA A 96 12.47 -2.88 -1.20
C ALA A 96 12.07 -1.85 -0.13
N ARG A 97 12.93 -1.65 0.89
CA ARG A 97 12.69 -0.66 1.96
C ARG A 97 12.69 0.77 1.43
N CYS A 98 13.55 1.10 0.46
CA CYS A 98 13.57 2.40 -0.21
C CYS A 98 12.22 2.71 -0.89
N ILE A 99 11.63 1.72 -1.58
CA ILE A 99 10.28 1.88 -2.18
C ILE A 99 9.22 2.08 -1.09
N GLU A 100 9.21 1.25 -0.06
CA GLU A 100 8.24 1.33 1.05
C GLU A 100 8.32 2.68 1.79
N ASN A 101 9.54 3.17 2.05
CA ASN A 101 9.78 4.47 2.67
C ASN A 101 9.32 5.62 1.78
N ALA A 102 9.60 5.56 0.47
CA ALA A 102 9.16 6.57 -0.47
C ALA A 102 7.63 6.68 -0.51
N VAL A 103 6.92 5.54 -0.56
CA VAL A 103 5.44 5.51 -0.46
C VAL A 103 4.98 6.13 0.86
N THR A 104 5.59 5.74 1.98
CA THR A 104 5.26 6.27 3.31
C THR A 104 5.41 7.79 3.36
N LYS A 105 6.54 8.33 2.90
CA LYS A 105 6.79 9.78 2.86
C LYS A 105 5.82 10.55 1.98
N VAL A 106 5.43 9.98 0.83
CA VAL A 106 4.43 10.59 -0.05
C VAL A 106 3.07 10.68 0.66
N LEU A 107 2.66 9.61 1.35
CA LEU A 107 1.42 9.61 2.12
C LEU A 107 1.51 10.53 3.37
N GLU A 108 2.63 10.57 4.07
CA GLU A 108 2.86 11.50 5.18
C GLU A 108 2.84 12.98 4.74
N SER A 109 3.26 13.25 3.50
CA SER A 109 3.21 14.59 2.88
C SER A 109 1.79 15.01 2.44
N GLY A 110 0.77 14.19 2.69
CA GLY A 110 -0.64 14.53 2.45
C GLY A 110 -1.14 14.29 1.02
N TYR A 111 -0.33 13.68 0.15
CA TYR A 111 -0.75 13.30 -1.20
C TYR A 111 -1.64 12.07 -1.15
N ARG A 112 -2.76 12.08 -1.89
CA ARG A 112 -3.74 10.99 -1.92
C ARG A 112 -4.22 10.76 -3.34
N THR A 113 -4.50 9.51 -3.71
CA THR A 113 -5.33 9.21 -4.89
C THR A 113 -6.81 9.23 -4.50
N TYR A 114 -7.69 9.16 -5.50
CA TYR A 114 -9.13 9.36 -5.33
C TYR A 114 -9.80 8.40 -4.33
N ASP A 115 -9.31 7.18 -4.23
CA ASP A 115 -9.78 6.10 -3.36
C ASP A 115 -9.40 6.29 -1.89
N ILE A 116 -8.29 6.97 -1.60
CA ILE A 116 -7.78 7.22 -0.24
C ILE A 116 -7.89 8.69 0.18
N LYS A 117 -8.69 9.48 -0.55
CA LYS A 117 -8.92 10.87 -0.16
C LYS A 117 -9.64 10.94 1.18
N ASP A 118 -9.16 11.79 2.08
CA ASP A 118 -9.86 12.02 3.34
C ASP A 118 -11.23 12.62 3.06
N SER A 119 -12.25 12.09 3.72
CA SER A 119 -13.61 12.64 3.69
C SER A 119 -13.76 13.83 4.65
N TYR A 120 -12.79 14.75 4.66
CA TYR A 120 -12.63 15.86 5.62
C TYR A 120 -12.08 15.46 7.00
N LYS A 121 -10.91 16.00 7.37
CA LYS A 121 -10.47 16.11 8.77
C LYS A 121 -10.56 17.57 9.19
N ILE A 122 -11.63 17.92 9.93
CA ILE A 122 -11.74 19.25 10.55
C ILE A 122 -10.81 19.27 11.75
N ILE A 123 -9.67 19.95 11.64
CA ILE A 123 -8.84 20.28 12.81
C ILE A 123 -9.45 21.53 13.44
N LYS A 124 -9.92 21.43 14.69
CA LYS A 124 -10.29 22.59 15.50
C LYS A 124 -9.00 23.20 16.07
N THR A 125 -8.60 24.38 15.60
CA THR A 125 -7.61 25.22 16.29
C THR A 125 -8.33 26.41 16.94
N GLU A 126 -7.71 27.02 17.95
CA GLU A 126 -8.29 28.12 18.75
C GLU A 126 -8.55 29.41 17.93
N GLU A 127 -7.98 29.53 16.73
CA GLU A 127 -8.07 30.74 15.88
C GLU A 127 -9.00 30.57 14.65
N GLY A 128 -9.64 29.41 14.46
CA GLY A 128 -10.56 29.18 13.35
C GLY A 128 -10.33 27.84 12.64
N ARG A 129 -11.28 27.43 11.80
CA ARG A 129 -11.18 26.16 11.06
C ARG A 129 -10.18 26.32 9.91
N GLU A 130 -8.99 25.73 10.03
CA GLU A 130 -8.09 25.58 8.89
C GLU A 130 -8.22 24.17 8.30
N SER A 131 -8.53 24.11 7.01
CA SER A 131 -8.64 22.87 6.25
C SER A 131 -7.28 22.52 5.64
N VAL A 132 -6.64 21.44 6.10
CA VAL A 132 -5.55 20.83 5.34
C VAL A 132 -6.20 19.96 4.26
N THR A 133 -6.32 20.51 3.06
CA THR A 133 -6.87 19.79 1.90
C THR A 133 -5.86 18.73 1.48
N SER A 134 -6.25 17.45 1.48
CA SER A 134 -5.45 16.39 0.87
C SER A 134 -5.14 16.76 -0.57
N MET A 135 -3.87 16.69 -0.98
CA MET A 135 -3.47 16.98 -2.34
C MET A 135 -3.83 15.78 -3.21
N ILE A 136 -4.96 15.86 -3.92
CA ILE A 136 -5.43 14.78 -4.78
C ILE A 136 -4.55 14.69 -6.02
N MET A 137 -4.02 13.50 -6.26
CA MET A 137 -3.15 13.18 -7.38
C MET A 137 -3.84 12.16 -8.28
N GLY A 138 -3.59 12.28 -9.58
CA GLY A 138 -3.87 11.19 -10.51
C GLY A 138 -2.82 10.07 -10.40
N CYS A 139 -3.08 8.97 -11.10
CA CYS A 139 -2.23 7.78 -11.12
C CYS A 139 -0.79 8.13 -11.56
N LYS A 140 -0.64 8.86 -12.67
CA LYS A 140 0.66 9.24 -13.23
C LYS A 140 1.45 10.16 -12.32
N GLU A 141 0.77 11.14 -11.73
CA GLU A 141 1.39 12.11 -10.83
C GLU A 141 1.84 11.43 -9.54
N MET A 142 1.01 10.55 -8.98
CA MET A 142 1.35 9.74 -7.80
C MET A 142 2.56 8.84 -8.10
N GLY A 143 2.57 8.11 -9.21
CA GLY A 143 3.69 7.26 -9.61
C GLY A 143 4.99 8.04 -9.82
N SER A 144 4.91 9.20 -10.46
CA SER A 144 6.05 10.09 -10.68
C SER A 144 6.61 10.64 -9.37
N LEU A 145 5.75 11.03 -8.44
CA LEU A 145 6.13 11.52 -7.13
C LEU A 145 6.87 10.45 -6.30
N ILE A 146 6.34 9.23 -6.27
CA ILE A 146 6.98 8.10 -5.59
C ILE A 146 8.33 7.77 -6.23
N THR A 147 8.40 7.75 -7.57
CA THR A 147 9.66 7.50 -8.29
C THR A 147 10.72 8.56 -7.97
N ASN A 148 10.34 9.83 -7.91
CA ASN A 148 11.26 10.91 -7.54
C ASN A 148 11.75 10.79 -6.09
N MET A 149 10.88 10.37 -5.16
CA MET A 149 11.26 10.10 -3.77
C MET A 149 12.26 8.93 -3.68
N ILE A 150 12.03 7.83 -4.41
CA ILE A 150 12.97 6.70 -4.50
C ILE A 150 14.34 7.18 -5.00
N GLN A 151 14.39 8.00 -6.05
CA GLN A 151 15.65 8.54 -6.57
C GLN A 151 16.37 9.44 -5.58
N ALA A 152 15.63 10.26 -4.82
CA ALA A 152 16.20 11.11 -3.78
C ALA A 152 16.80 10.25 -2.66
N GLU A 153 16.10 9.20 -2.21
CA GLU A 153 16.62 8.27 -1.21
C GLU A 153 17.86 7.52 -1.71
N ASN A 154 17.84 6.98 -2.94
CA ASN A 154 18.97 6.26 -3.50
C ASN A 154 20.23 7.14 -3.63
N LYS A 155 20.08 8.45 -3.91
CA LYS A 155 21.23 9.38 -3.88
C LYS A 155 21.80 9.53 -2.47
N VAL A 156 20.95 9.54 -1.44
CA VAL A 156 21.40 9.59 -0.04
C VAL A 156 22.09 8.27 0.33
N PHE A 157 21.56 7.12 -0.08
CA PHE A 157 22.20 5.82 0.11
C PHE A 157 23.57 5.76 -0.58
N ALA A 158 23.65 6.12 -1.86
CA ALA A 158 24.90 6.10 -2.62
C ALA A 158 25.99 7.01 -2.03
N ASN A 159 25.60 8.17 -1.50
CA ASN A 159 26.53 9.11 -0.85
C ASN A 159 26.96 8.67 0.55
N ASN A 160 26.22 7.77 1.20
CA ASN A 160 26.53 7.25 2.54
C ASN A 160 27.31 5.91 2.50
N THR A 161 27.42 5.27 1.34
CA THR A 161 28.15 4.00 1.14
C THR A 161 29.54 4.15 0.52
N SER A 162 29.98 5.37 0.22
CA SER A 162 31.35 5.65 -0.19
C SER A 162 32.30 5.58 1.02
N PHE A 163 32.82 4.38 1.28
CA PHE A 163 34.04 4.15 2.06
C PHE A 163 35.27 4.20 1.15
#